data_AF-A0A2M7FBL7-F1
#
_entry.id   AF-A0A2M7FBL7-F1
#
_cell.length_a   1.000
_cell.length_b   1.000
_cell.length_c   1.000
_cell.angle_alpha   90.00
_cell.angle_beta   90.00
_cell.angle_gamma   90.00
#
_symmetry.space_group_name_H-M   'P 1'
#
loop_
_entity.id
_entity.type
_entity.pdbx_description
1 polymer ?
#
loop_
_entity_poly.entity_id
_entity_poly.type
_entity_poly.pdbx_seq_one_letter_code
_entity_poly.pdbx_strand_id
1 'polypeptide(L)'
;MLSEDEIRSLSKEMRRVLSDVRGLEFLRPVEEIEEKISSVLSQNMQEEIKLNAECDKIMDQYAGQIERGDADPHKLFSMIKRKLAREKGVVL
;
A
#
# COMPACT_ATOMS: atom_id res chain seq x y z
N MET A 1 -9.13 -3.55 4.82
CA MET A 1 -7.99 -4.43 4.48
C MET A 1 -8.56 -5.54 3.61
N LEU A 2 -7.92 -5.87 2.49
CA LEU A 2 -8.33 -7.02 1.67
C LEU A 2 -8.13 -8.31 2.46
N SER A 3 -9.09 -9.21 2.36
CA SER A 3 -9.03 -10.58 2.84
C SER A 3 -8.08 -11.43 1.98
N GLU A 4 -7.69 -12.60 2.49
CA GLU A 4 -6.85 -13.54 1.74
C GLU A 4 -7.51 -13.99 0.42
N ASP A 5 -8.83 -14.13 0.39
CA ASP A 5 -9.58 -14.49 -0.81
C ASP A 5 -9.60 -13.35 -1.83
N GLU A 6 -9.71 -12.10 -1.37
CA GLU A 6 -9.62 -10.92 -2.24
C GLU A 6 -8.21 -10.76 -2.82
N ILE A 7 -7.16 -10.99 -2.02
CA ILE A 7 -5.76 -10.97 -2.48
C ILE A 7 -5.52 -12.08 -3.51
N ARG A 8 -6.05 -13.28 -3.28
CA ARG A 8 -5.94 -14.41 -4.22
C ARG A 8 -6.68 -14.12 -5.53
N SER A 9 -7.89 -13.57 -5.44
CA SER A 9 -8.67 -13.16 -6.62
C SER A 9 -7.93 -12.11 -7.44
N LEU A 10 -7.39 -11.09 -6.77
CA LEU A 10 -6.60 -10.04 -7.41
C LEU A 10 -5.32 -10.60 -8.05
N SER A 11 -4.64 -11.55 -7.38
CA SER A 11 -3.43 -12.18 -7.91
C SER A 11 -3.69 -12.93 -9.23
N LYS A 12 -4.82 -13.65 -9.31
CA LYS A 12 -5.26 -14.32 -10.54
C LYS A 12 -5.53 -13.33 -11.67
N GLU A 13 -6.22 -12.23 -11.35
CA GLU A 13 -6.55 -11.19 -12.32
C GLU A 13 -5.29 -10.47 -12.82
N MET A 14 -4.36 -10.14 -11.92
CA MET A 14 -3.07 -9.56 -12.30
C MET A 14 -2.26 -10.50 -13.20
N ARG A 15 -2.19 -11.80 -12.85
CA ARG A 15 -1.53 -12.80 -13.69
C ARG A 15 -2.19 -12.90 -15.07
N ARG A 16 -3.52 -12.82 -15.16
CA ARG A 16 -4.27 -12.78 -16.41
C ARG A 16 -3.91 -11.56 -17.26
N VAL A 17 -3.90 -10.37 -16.66
CA VAL A 17 -3.51 -9.15 -17.36
C VAL A 17 -2.06 -9.24 -17.84
N LEU A 18 -1.16 -9.77 -17.01
CA LEU A 18 0.25 -9.97 -17.38
C LEU A 18 0.43 -11.00 -18.49
N SER A 19 -0.40 -12.06 -18.56
CA SER A 19 -0.35 -13.03 -19.66
C SER A 19 -0.76 -12.44 -21.01
N ASP A 20 -1.53 -11.35 -21.00
CA ASP A 20 -1.99 -10.68 -22.22
C ASP A 20 -0.94 -9.65 -22.73
N VAL A 21 0.14 -9.41 -21.97
CA VAL A 21 1.21 -8.50 -22.37
C VAL A 21 2.08 -9.14 -23.45
N ARG A 22 2.05 -8.55 -24.65
CA ARG A 22 2.86 -9.02 -25.78
C ARG A 22 4.35 -8.97 -25.44
N GLY A 23 5.04 -10.10 -25.60
CA GLY A 23 6.47 -10.21 -25.33
C GLY A 23 6.83 -10.53 -23.88
N LEU A 24 5.83 -10.79 -23.03
CA LEU A 24 6.04 -11.33 -21.68
C LEU A 24 5.90 -12.85 -21.72
N GLU A 25 6.86 -13.55 -21.12
CA GLU A 25 6.82 -15.01 -20.95
C GLU A 25 7.01 -15.35 -19.47
N PHE A 26 6.14 -16.21 -18.94
CA PHE A 26 6.29 -16.74 -17.59
C PHE A 26 7.24 -17.93 -17.61
N LEU A 27 8.40 -17.79 -16.96
CA LEU A 27 9.41 -18.85 -16.85
C LEU A 27 9.15 -19.81 -15.68
N ARG A 28 8.06 -19.61 -14.94
CA ARG A 28 7.68 -20.37 -13.74
C ARG A 28 6.23 -20.82 -13.84
N PRO A 29 5.84 -21.89 -13.11
CA PRO A 29 4.45 -22.32 -12.99
C PRO A 29 3.52 -21.19 -12.55
N VAL A 30 2.26 -21.28 -12.99
CA VAL A 30 1.23 -20.26 -12.70
C VAL A 30 1.05 -20.06 -11.20
N GLU A 31 1.09 -21.17 -10.45
CA GLU A 31 0.91 -21.19 -9.01
C GLU A 31 2.02 -20.40 -8.29
N GLU A 32 3.27 -20.53 -8.73
CA GLU A 32 4.41 -19.78 -8.17
C GLU A 32 4.30 -18.27 -8.48
N ILE A 33 3.81 -17.92 -9.67
CA ILE A 33 3.59 -16.52 -10.05
C ILE A 33 2.46 -15.90 -9.21
N GLU A 34 1.34 -16.60 -9.08
CA GLU A 34 0.20 -16.14 -8.27
C GLU A 34 0.58 -16.02 -6.79
N GLU A 35 1.36 -16.98 -6.25
CA GLU A 35 1.89 -16.91 -4.89
C GLU A 35 2.83 -15.72 -4.71
N LYS A 36 3.70 -15.45 -5.70
CA LYS A 36 4.60 -14.30 -5.65
C LYS A 36 3.83 -12.98 -5.65
N ILE A 37 2.81 -12.84 -6.49
CA ILE A 37 1.95 -11.65 -6.53
C ILE A 37 1.23 -11.49 -5.18
N SER A 38 0.62 -12.55 -4.66
CA SER A 38 -0.07 -12.55 -3.37
C SER A 38 0.85 -12.13 -2.21
N SER A 39 2.07 -12.68 -2.17
CA SER A 39 3.10 -12.34 -1.18
C SER A 39 3.48 -10.86 -1.24
N VAL A 40 3.70 -10.32 -2.44
CA VAL A 40 4.03 -8.90 -2.64
C VAL A 40 2.88 -8.00 -2.22
N LEU A 41 1.63 -8.32 -2.62
CA LEU A 41 0.44 -7.57 -2.21
C LEU A 41 0.28 -7.56 -0.69
N SER A 42 0.41 -8.73 -0.06
CA SER A 42 0.31 -8.87 1.40
C SER A 42 1.37 -8.06 2.12
N GLN A 43 2.62 -8.09 1.64
CA GLN A 43 3.71 -7.30 2.20
C GLN A 43 3.43 -5.80 2.08
N ASN A 44 3.03 -5.32 0.89
CA ASN A 44 2.70 -3.92 0.67
C ASN A 44 1.58 -3.44 1.59
N MET A 45 0.53 -4.25 1.78
CA MET A 45 -0.57 -3.93 2.68
C MET A 45 -0.12 -3.85 4.14
N GLN A 46 0.78 -4.74 4.59
CA GLN A 46 1.35 -4.65 5.94
C GLN A 46 2.20 -3.39 6.12
N GLU A 47 2.96 -3.01 5.10
CA GLU A 47 3.73 -1.76 5.11
C GLU A 47 2.81 -0.54 5.15
N GLU A 48 1.70 -0.55 4.41
CA GLU A 48 0.69 0.50 4.44
C GLU A 48 0.05 0.65 5.83
N ILE A 49 -0.26 -0.47 6.51
CA ILE A 49 -0.79 -0.43 7.88
C ILE A 49 0.21 0.21 8.84
N LYS A 50 1.49 -0.15 8.75
CA LYS A 50 2.55 0.46 9.57
C LYS A 50 2.68 1.95 9.28
N LEU A 51 2.61 2.33 8.01
CA LEU A 51 2.66 3.73 7.57
C LEU A 51 1.47 4.52 8.12
N ASN A 52 0.26 3.97 8.09
CA ASN A 52 -0.94 4.60 8.65
C ASN A 52 -0.81 4.80 10.17
N ALA A 53 -0.39 3.76 10.91
CA ALA A 53 -0.20 3.87 12.35
C ALA A 53 0.89 4.90 12.73
N GLU A 54 1.92 5.05 11.91
CA GLU A 54 2.95 6.08 12.09
C GLU A 54 2.41 7.49 11.74
N CYS A 55 1.59 7.59 10.68
CA CYS A 55 0.91 8.83 10.32
C CYS A 55 0.03 9.32 11.47
N ASP A 56 -0.77 8.43 12.09
CA ASP A 56 -1.65 8.78 13.21
C ASP A 56 -0.85 9.29 14.42
N LYS A 57 0.25 8.60 14.76
CA LYS A 57 1.16 9.06 15.83
C LYS A 57 1.73 10.45 15.59
N ILE A 58 2.04 10.78 14.33
CA ILE A 58 2.52 12.12 13.98
C ILE A 58 1.36 13.11 14.07
N MET A 59 0.18 12.79 13.57
CA MET A 59 -1.01 13.64 13.69
C MET A 59 -1.33 14.00 15.16
N ASP A 60 -1.19 13.04 16.08
CA ASP A 60 -1.38 13.27 17.52
C ASP A 60 -0.45 14.34 18.09
N GLN A 61 0.78 14.45 17.55
CA GLN A 61 1.74 15.50 17.96
C GLN A 61 1.27 16.91 17.56
N TYR A 62 0.39 17.02 16.56
CA TYR A 62 -0.18 18.27 16.09
C TYR A 62 -1.60 18.52 16.62
N ALA A 63 -2.17 17.63 17.44
CA ALA A 63 -3.54 17.74 17.94
C ALA A 63 -3.84 19.13 18.56
N GLY A 64 -2.94 19.65 19.38
CA GLY A 64 -3.12 20.98 19.98
C GLY A 64 -3.07 22.14 18.97
N GLN A 65 -2.31 22.01 17.86
CA GLN A 65 -2.29 23.02 16.78
C GLN A 65 -3.57 22.95 15.95
N ILE A 66 -4.08 21.73 15.73
CA ILE A 66 -5.35 21.48 15.06
C ILE A 66 -6.51 22.08 15.86
N GLU A 67 -6.56 21.84 17.18
CA GLU A 67 -7.62 22.36 18.06
C GLU A 67 -7.66 23.89 18.08
N ARG A 68 -6.51 24.56 17.99
CA ARG A 68 -6.41 26.03 17.92
C ARG A 68 -6.70 26.60 16.52
N GLY A 69 -6.81 25.75 15.51
CA GLY A 69 -6.98 26.17 14.11
C GLY A 69 -5.68 26.62 13.43
N ASP A 70 -4.52 26.41 14.05
CA ASP A 70 -3.20 26.76 13.51
C ASP A 70 -2.78 25.81 12.36
N ALA A 71 -3.38 24.62 12.29
CA ALA A 71 -3.10 23.59 11.29
C ALA A 71 -4.38 22.99 10.71
N ASP A 72 -4.43 22.86 9.37
CA ASP A 72 -5.48 22.14 8.67
C ASP A 72 -5.21 20.61 8.71
N PRO A 73 -6.10 19.79 9.31
CA PRO A 73 -5.88 18.36 9.50
C PRO A 73 -5.69 17.60 8.19
N HIS A 74 -6.45 17.95 7.15
CA HIS A 74 -6.41 17.25 5.86
C HIS A 74 -5.12 17.52 5.11
N LYS A 75 -4.65 18.78 5.10
CA LYS A 75 -3.36 19.14 4.52
C LYS A 75 -2.21 18.50 5.26
N LEU A 76 -2.26 18.52 6.60
CA LEU A 76 -1.23 17.93 7.46
C LEU A 76 -1.12 16.42 7.20
N PHE A 77 -2.24 15.70 7.20
CA PHE A 77 -2.32 14.28 6.89
C PHE A 77 -1.72 13.95 5.52
N SER A 78 -2.12 14.70 4.47
CA SER A 78 -1.60 14.50 3.12
C SER A 78 -0.08 14.75 3.02
N MET A 79 0.44 15.74 3.75
CA MET A 79 1.88 16.02 3.81
C MET A 79 2.64 14.91 4.54
N ILE A 80 2.14 14.47 5.70
CA ILE A 80 2.75 13.41 6.52
C ILE A 80 2.78 12.11 5.73
N LYS A 81 1.65 11.69 5.14
CA LYS A 81 1.59 10.47 4.31
C LYS A 81 2.59 10.50 3.17
N ARG A 82 2.66 11.61 2.41
CA ARG A 82 3.62 11.73 1.30
C ARG A 82 5.07 11.64 1.77
N LYS A 83 5.40 12.25 2.92
CA LYS A 83 6.72 12.16 3.52
C LYS A 83 7.07 10.71 3.89
N LEU A 84 6.18 10.05 4.64
CA LEU A 84 6.38 8.67 5.09
C LEU A 84 6.49 7.68 3.92
N ALA A 85 5.66 7.85 2.88
CA ALA A 85 5.69 7.01 1.69
C ALA A 85 7.03 7.12 0.95
N ARG A 86 7.52 8.35 0.77
CA ARG A 86 8.83 8.61 0.14
C ARG A 86 9.98 7.99 0.93
N GLU A 87 9.96 8.12 2.26
CA GLU A 87 11.01 7.58 3.13
C GLU A 87 11.04 6.04 3.15
N LYS A 88 9.87 5.41 3.03
CA LYS A 88 9.74 3.94 3.07
C LYS A 88 9.75 3.27 1.69
N GLY A 89 9.81 4.05 0.61
CA GLY A 89 9.78 3.51 -0.76
C GLY A 89 8.42 2.92 -1.16
N VAL A 90 7.34 3.33 -0.48
CA VAL A 90 5.97 2.86 -0.75
C VAL A 90 5.31 3.83 -1.74
N VAL A 91 4.55 3.31 -2.68
CA VAL A 91 3.74 4.11 -3.61
C VAL A 91 2.34 4.33 -2.99
N LEU A 92 1.89 5.58 -2.96
CA LEU A 92 0.54 5.98 -2.50
C LEU A 92 -0.47 5.96 -3.65
#